data_AF-A0A1A8FWG0-F1
#
_entry.id   AF-A0A1A8FWG0-F1
#
_cell.length_a   1.000
_cell.length_b   1.000
_cell.length_c   1.000
_cell.angle_alpha   90.00
_cell.angle_beta   90.00
_cell.angle_gamma   90.00
#
_symmetry.space_group_name_H-M   'P 1'
#
loop_
_entity.id
_entity.type
_entity.pdbx_description
1 polymer ?
#
loop_
_entity_poly.entity_id
_entity_poly.type
_entity_poly.pdbx_seq_one_letter_code
_entity_poly.pdbx_strand_id
1 'polypeptide(L)'
;GGYHSKNSIRTHGAENHRHLLYECWAWWGVWYKYQPLDLIRRYFGEKIGLYFVWLGWYTGMLFPAAVVGLLVFLYGVFTLEHCPVSKEICQATDIIMCPICDQYCPYLRLSDSCIYAKVTHLFDNGATVFFAVFMAVWATVFLEFWKRRRAVLAYDWDLIDWEEEEDEVRPQFEAKYSKKERMNPISGKPEPYQAFTDKYSRLLVSASGIFFMILVVIAAVFGIVIYRVITVSTFAAFGWALIRNNSQVATTGTAVCINFCVIMLLNVLYEKVALLLTNLEQPRTESEWENSFTFKMFLFQFVNLNSSTFYIAFFLGRFTGRPGAYLRLINRWKLEECHPSGCLIDLCMQMGIIMVLKQTWNNFMELGYPLIQNWWTRRKLRREHGHHTMANLPQWEKDFHLQPANAYGLFDEYLKMIL
;
A
#
# COMPACT_ATOMS: atom_id res chain seq x y z
N GLY A 1 -25.78 0.91 1.34
CA GLY A 1 -26.91 1.85 1.51
C GLY A 1 -27.03 2.18 2.96
N GLY A 2 -27.27 3.45 3.32
CA GLY A 2 -27.44 3.83 4.73
C GLY A 2 -28.66 3.13 5.31
N TYR A 3 -28.42 2.20 6.23
CA TYR A 3 -29.46 1.58 7.03
C TYR A 3 -29.56 2.40 8.31
N HIS A 4 -30.69 3.07 8.51
CA HIS A 4 -30.99 3.79 9.75
C HIS A 4 -32.18 3.10 10.39
N SER A 5 -31.92 2.25 11.38
CA SER A 5 -32.98 1.90 12.33
C SER A 5 -33.30 3.12 13.17
N LYS A 6 -34.59 3.44 13.32
CA LYS A 6 -35.03 4.50 14.24
C LYS A 6 -35.03 4.05 15.70
N ASN A 7 -34.96 2.74 15.96
CA ASN A 7 -35.07 2.17 17.30
C ASN A 7 -33.87 1.25 17.58
N SER A 8 -33.33 1.28 18.81
CA SER A 8 -32.19 0.43 19.18
C SER A 8 -32.54 -1.05 19.12
N ILE A 9 -31.63 -1.91 18.61
CA ILE A 9 -31.77 -3.38 18.67
C ILE A 9 -32.13 -3.91 20.06
N ARG A 10 -31.73 -3.22 21.14
CA ARG A 10 -32.08 -3.59 22.52
C ARG A 10 -33.58 -3.53 22.82
N THR A 11 -34.34 -2.79 22.03
CA THR A 11 -35.78 -2.54 22.26
C THR A 11 -36.71 -3.33 21.35
N HIS A 12 -36.28 -3.69 20.13
CA HIS A 12 -37.13 -4.38 19.14
C HIS A 12 -36.57 -5.70 18.61
N GLY A 13 -35.35 -6.10 19.00
CA GLY A 13 -34.66 -7.22 18.36
C GLY A 13 -34.17 -6.86 16.96
N ALA A 14 -33.35 -7.74 16.36
CA ALA A 14 -32.86 -7.53 15.01
C ALA A 14 -33.90 -7.96 13.97
N GLU A 15 -34.23 -7.06 13.04
CA GLU A 15 -35.15 -7.36 11.94
C GLU A 15 -34.58 -8.36 10.92
N ASN A 16 -33.25 -8.33 10.69
CA ASN A 16 -32.53 -9.14 9.71
C ASN A 16 -31.07 -9.36 10.13
N HIS A 17 -30.40 -10.40 9.64
CA HIS A 17 -28.96 -10.64 9.91
C HIS A 17 -28.08 -9.46 9.47
N ARG A 18 -28.40 -8.85 8.32
CA ARG A 18 -27.72 -7.64 7.82
C ARG A 18 -27.87 -6.44 8.76
N HIS A 19 -29.06 -6.26 9.34
CA HIS A 19 -29.33 -5.19 10.31
C HIS A 19 -28.52 -5.42 11.59
N LEU A 20 -28.54 -6.65 12.13
CA LEU A 20 -27.76 -7.04 13.29
C LEU A 20 -26.26 -6.75 13.09
N LEU A 21 -25.70 -7.18 11.96
CA LEU A 21 -24.29 -6.94 11.61
C LEU A 21 -23.95 -5.44 11.49
N TYR A 22 -24.86 -4.64 10.95
CA TYR A 22 -24.65 -3.21 10.81
C TYR A 22 -24.54 -2.51 12.18
N GLU A 23 -25.49 -2.75 13.08
CA GLU A 23 -25.48 -2.10 14.39
C GLU A 23 -24.42 -2.68 15.35
N CYS A 24 -24.08 -3.96 15.25
CA CYS A 24 -23.11 -4.59 16.15
C CYS A 24 -21.65 -4.41 15.72
N TRP A 25 -21.39 -4.19 14.43
CA TRP A 25 -20.02 -4.21 13.90
C TRP A 25 -19.74 -3.14 12.84
N ALA A 26 -20.55 -3.02 11.79
CA ALA A 26 -20.23 -2.13 10.66
C ALA A 26 -20.56 -0.63 10.89
N TRP A 27 -21.02 -0.26 12.09
CA TRP A 27 -21.33 1.12 12.46
C TRP A 27 -20.13 1.79 13.15
N TRP A 28 -19.77 2.99 12.70
CA TRP A 28 -18.62 3.77 13.20
C TRP A 28 -18.62 3.98 14.72
N GLY A 29 -19.80 4.03 15.35
CA GLY A 29 -19.93 4.18 16.80
C GLY A 29 -19.52 2.96 17.63
N VAL A 30 -19.22 1.82 17.00
CA VAL A 30 -19.02 0.51 17.66
C VAL A 30 -17.59 -0.02 17.48
N TRP A 31 -16.64 0.87 17.18
CA TRP A 31 -15.23 0.52 16.98
C TRP A 31 -14.55 -0.11 18.22
N TYR A 32 -15.09 0.11 19.43
CA TYR A 32 -14.52 -0.37 20.69
C TYR A 32 -14.90 -1.82 21.04
N LYS A 33 -15.88 -2.42 20.35
CA LYS A 33 -16.31 -3.80 20.64
C LYS A 33 -15.47 -4.80 19.87
N TYR A 34 -15.38 -6.02 20.42
CA TYR A 34 -14.83 -7.16 19.69
C TYR A 34 -15.68 -7.48 18.45
N GLN A 35 -15.00 -7.92 17.39
CA GLN A 35 -15.64 -8.30 16.14
C GLN A 35 -16.44 -9.61 16.31
N PRO A 36 -17.72 -9.67 15.89
CA PRO A 36 -18.54 -10.88 15.97
C PRO A 36 -18.21 -11.83 14.81
N LEU A 37 -17.07 -12.52 14.89
CA LEU A 37 -16.50 -13.34 13.81
C LEU A 37 -17.45 -14.42 13.29
N ASP A 38 -18.15 -15.12 14.19
CA ASP A 38 -19.08 -16.20 13.80
C ASP A 38 -20.29 -15.66 13.04
N LEU A 39 -20.77 -14.45 13.38
CA LEU A 39 -21.88 -13.82 12.69
C LEU A 39 -21.47 -13.32 11.30
N ILE A 40 -20.24 -12.81 11.17
CA ILE A 40 -19.66 -12.40 9.88
C ILE A 40 -19.52 -13.63 8.98
N ARG A 41 -18.93 -14.73 9.50
CA ARG A 41 -18.81 -16.00 8.78
C ARG A 41 -20.18 -16.51 8.31
N ARG A 42 -21.17 -16.54 9.21
CA ARG A 42 -22.50 -17.09 8.89
C ARG A 42 -23.26 -16.28 7.83
N TYR A 43 -22.92 -15.01 7.64
CA TYR A 43 -23.57 -14.14 6.66
C TYR A 43 -22.79 -14.00 5.34
N PHE A 44 -21.45 -13.95 5.41
CA PHE A 44 -20.58 -13.69 4.26
C PHE A 44 -19.76 -14.91 3.79
N GLY A 45 -19.73 -15.98 4.56
CA GLY A 45 -18.89 -17.16 4.31
C GLY A 45 -17.48 -17.04 4.89
N GLU A 46 -16.71 -18.11 4.72
CA GLU A 46 -15.40 -18.32 5.32
C GLU A 46 -14.32 -17.40 4.72
N LYS A 47 -14.34 -17.15 3.40
CA LYS A 47 -13.34 -16.30 2.72
C LYS A 47 -13.32 -14.87 3.30
N ILE A 48 -14.50 -14.26 3.49
CA ILE A 48 -14.65 -12.92 4.11
C ILE A 48 -14.42 -12.99 5.62
N GLY A 49 -14.90 -14.04 6.28
CA GLY A 49 -14.64 -14.28 7.70
C GLY A 49 -13.16 -14.27 8.03
N LEU A 50 -12.35 -15.05 7.31
CA LEU A 50 -10.89 -15.16 7.52
C LEU A 50 -10.17 -13.82 7.37
N TYR A 51 -10.58 -12.98 6.42
CA TYR A 51 -10.02 -11.63 6.26
C TYR A 51 -10.21 -10.78 7.53
N PHE A 52 -11.43 -10.75 8.07
CA PHE A 52 -11.69 -9.97 9.28
C PHE A 52 -11.04 -10.57 10.52
N VAL A 53 -10.91 -11.90 10.61
CA VAL A 53 -10.12 -12.54 11.67
C VAL A 53 -8.66 -12.07 11.61
N TRP A 54 -8.05 -12.12 10.42
CA TRP A 54 -6.66 -11.68 10.23
C TRP A 54 -6.50 -10.20 10.55
N LEU A 55 -7.38 -9.34 10.03
CA LEU A 55 -7.36 -7.90 10.26
C LEU A 55 -7.50 -7.55 11.75
N GLY A 56 -8.42 -8.20 12.46
CA GLY A 56 -8.60 -8.02 13.90
C GLY A 56 -7.37 -8.47 14.68
N TRP A 57 -6.78 -9.61 14.33
CA TRP A 57 -5.56 -10.11 14.94
C TRP A 57 -4.37 -9.18 14.73
N TYR A 58 -4.18 -8.73 13.48
CA TYR A 58 -3.13 -7.78 13.10
C TYR A 58 -3.28 -6.45 13.85
N THR A 59 -4.49 -5.90 13.92
CA THR A 59 -4.77 -4.65 14.67
C THR A 59 -4.50 -4.81 16.16
N GLY A 60 -4.86 -5.94 16.77
CA GLY A 60 -4.57 -6.24 18.17
C GLY A 60 -3.06 -6.32 18.46
N MET A 61 -2.28 -6.94 17.57
CA MET A 61 -0.82 -7.04 17.70
C MET A 61 -0.09 -5.73 17.38
N LEU A 62 -0.67 -4.85 16.56
CA LEU A 62 -0.12 -3.52 16.30
C LEU A 62 -0.18 -2.59 17.52
N PHE A 63 -1.14 -2.80 18.45
CA PHE A 63 -1.29 -1.92 19.61
C PHE A 63 -0.04 -1.87 20.51
N PRO A 64 0.56 -3.01 20.95
CA PRO A 64 1.85 -3.00 21.66
C PRO A 64 2.97 -2.29 20.89
N ALA A 65 3.06 -2.52 19.57
CA ALA A 65 4.09 -1.90 18.74
C ALA A 65 3.92 -0.38 18.64
N ALA A 66 2.68 0.09 18.54
CA ALA A 66 2.35 1.51 18.53
C ALA A 66 2.66 2.18 19.88
N VAL A 67 2.39 1.51 21.00
CA VAL A 67 2.73 2.03 22.34
C VAL A 67 4.25 2.18 22.49
N VAL A 68 5.03 1.16 22.14
CA VAL A 68 6.50 1.23 22.21
C VAL A 68 7.04 2.31 21.25
N GLY A 69 6.52 2.38 20.03
CA GLY A 69 6.90 3.41 19.05
C GLY A 69 6.61 4.83 19.55
N LEU A 70 5.46 5.05 20.20
CA LEU A 70 5.12 6.34 20.80
C LEU A 70 6.07 6.71 21.94
N LEU A 71 6.43 5.76 22.81
CA LEU A 71 7.40 6.00 23.89
C LEU A 71 8.78 6.39 23.34
N VAL A 72 9.25 5.72 22.28
CA VAL A 72 10.51 6.04 21.60
C VAL A 72 10.46 7.44 20.97
N PHE A 73 9.33 7.79 20.34
CA PHE A 73 9.12 9.13 19.78
C PHE A 73 9.14 10.21 20.87
N LEU A 74 8.42 10.00 21.98
CA LEU A 74 8.40 10.92 23.11
C LEU A 74 9.79 11.09 23.74
N TYR A 75 10.57 10.00 23.85
CA TYR A 75 11.97 10.08 24.27
C TYR A 75 12.81 10.98 23.34
N GLY A 76 12.62 10.88 22.03
CA GLY A 76 13.24 11.77 21.05
C GLY A 76 12.87 13.24 21.25
N VAL A 77 11.60 13.53 21.56
CA VAL A 77 11.13 14.89 21.87
C VAL A 77 11.79 15.44 23.13
N PHE A 78 11.83 14.67 24.22
CA PHE A 78 12.40 15.13 25.50
C PHE A 78 13.93 15.34 25.44
N THR A 79 14.63 14.57 24.61
CA THR A 79 16.09 14.65 24.45
C THR A 79 16.55 15.69 23.41
N LEU A 80 15.61 16.31 22.68
CA LEU A 80 15.89 17.24 21.59
C LEU A 80 16.72 18.47 22.03
N GLU A 81 16.45 19.02 23.21
CA GLU A 81 17.22 20.14 23.76
C GLU A 81 18.54 19.74 24.44
N HIS A 82 18.75 18.45 24.70
CA HIS A 82 19.93 17.95 25.42
C HIS A 82 21.00 17.39 24.48
N CYS A 83 20.73 17.30 23.18
CA CYS A 83 21.66 16.78 22.19
C CYS A 83 22.85 17.75 21.96
N PRO A 84 24.10 17.32 22.20
CA PRO A 84 25.28 18.16 21.98
C PRO A 84 25.46 18.51 20.50
N VAL A 85 25.25 17.55 19.58
CA VAL A 85 25.42 17.74 18.13
C VAL A 85 24.48 18.81 17.57
N SER A 86 23.20 18.78 17.99
CA SER A 86 22.25 19.80 17.55
C SER A 86 22.63 21.19 18.07
N LYS A 87 23.14 21.31 19.31
CA LYS A 87 23.61 22.59 19.86
C LYS A 87 24.82 23.12 19.09
N GLU A 88 25.78 22.27 18.78
CA GLU A 88 26.97 22.65 17.99
C GLU A 88 26.57 23.20 16.62
N ILE A 89 25.67 22.52 15.91
CA ILE A 89 25.15 22.97 14.60
C ILE A 89 24.43 24.32 14.72
N CYS A 90 23.62 24.50 15.75
CA CYS A 90 22.86 25.74 15.95
C CYS A 90 23.76 26.93 16.38
N GLN A 91 24.90 26.68 17.01
CA GLN A 91 25.85 27.72 17.46
C GLN A 91 26.91 28.05 16.40
N ALA A 92 27.14 27.19 15.41
CA ALA A 92 28.14 27.36 14.37
C ALA A 92 27.76 28.42 13.31
N THR A 93 27.85 29.70 13.66
CA THR A 93 27.62 30.83 12.74
C THR A 93 28.77 31.08 11.78
N ASP A 94 29.96 30.60 12.12
CA ASP A 94 31.22 30.97 11.46
C ASP A 94 31.61 29.99 10.34
N ILE A 95 30.91 28.85 10.27
CA ILE A 95 31.18 27.77 9.30
C ILE A 95 30.31 27.97 8.06
N ILE A 96 30.97 28.29 6.94
CA ILE A 96 30.35 28.47 5.62
C ILE A 96 30.54 27.18 4.81
N MET A 97 29.45 26.63 4.28
CA MET A 97 29.42 25.42 3.48
C MET A 97 29.43 25.73 1.98
N CYS A 98 29.91 24.78 1.19
CA CYS A 98 29.87 24.86 -0.28
C CYS A 98 28.42 24.85 -0.79
N PRO A 99 28.14 25.51 -1.92
CA PRO A 99 26.83 25.48 -2.54
C PRO A 99 26.51 24.07 -3.06
N ILE A 100 25.26 23.65 -2.85
CA ILE A 100 24.76 22.32 -3.23
C ILE A 100 24.59 22.22 -4.76
N CYS A 101 24.25 23.32 -5.45
CA CYS A 101 24.02 23.36 -6.89
C CYS A 101 25.06 24.18 -7.68
N ASP A 102 25.24 23.84 -8.96
CA ASP A 102 26.27 24.43 -9.85
C ASP A 102 25.99 25.91 -10.19
N GLN A 103 24.73 26.31 -10.33
CA GLN A 103 24.33 27.68 -10.69
C GLN A 103 23.20 28.18 -9.79
N TYR A 104 23.25 29.46 -9.42
CA TYR A 104 22.21 30.16 -8.66
C TYR A 104 21.98 29.71 -7.20
N CYS A 105 22.90 28.93 -6.61
CA CYS A 105 22.90 28.63 -5.17
C CYS A 105 23.83 29.57 -4.40
N PRO A 106 23.36 30.24 -3.33
CA PRO A 106 24.25 30.95 -2.41
C PRO A 106 25.06 29.97 -1.55
N TYR A 107 26.15 30.47 -0.95
CA TYR A 107 26.82 29.76 0.13
C TYR A 107 25.90 29.68 1.36
N LEU A 108 25.83 28.51 2.00
CA LEU A 108 24.99 28.30 3.18
C LEU A 108 25.83 28.37 4.46
N ARG A 109 25.23 28.90 5.53
CA ARG A 109 25.81 28.78 6.88
C ARG A 109 25.30 27.50 7.54
N LEU A 110 26.14 26.86 8.35
CA LEU A 110 25.75 25.65 9.05
C LEU A 110 24.60 25.90 10.04
N SER A 111 24.56 27.08 10.67
CA SER A 111 23.48 27.51 11.58
C SER A 111 22.09 27.51 10.94
N ASP A 112 21.99 27.73 9.63
CA ASP A 112 20.70 27.76 8.91
C ASP A 112 20.04 26.38 8.90
N SER A 113 20.84 25.32 9.08
CA SER A 113 20.39 23.92 9.16
C SER A 113 19.94 23.49 10.57
N CYS A 114 19.93 24.39 11.56
CA CYS A 114 19.63 24.07 12.97
C CYS A 114 18.29 23.35 13.16
N ILE A 115 17.20 23.81 12.52
CA ILE A 115 15.88 23.18 12.63
C ILE A 115 15.92 21.76 12.07
N TYR A 116 16.57 21.56 10.92
CA TYR A 116 16.71 20.24 10.32
C TYR A 116 17.52 19.31 11.21
N ALA A 117 18.63 19.77 11.81
CA ALA A 117 19.40 18.95 12.75
C ALA A 117 18.57 18.50 13.97
N LYS A 118 17.73 19.39 14.53
CA LYS A 118 16.81 19.06 15.62
C LYS A 118 15.79 18.00 15.20
N VAL A 119 15.22 18.14 14.00
CA VAL A 119 14.25 17.17 13.45
C VAL A 119 14.94 15.84 13.11
N THR A 120 16.17 15.84 12.59
CA THR A 120 16.93 14.59 12.36
C THR A 120 17.11 13.84 13.67
N HIS A 121 17.53 14.51 14.75
CA HIS A 121 17.71 13.87 16.06
C HIS A 121 16.41 13.30 16.66
N LEU A 122 15.25 13.88 16.33
CA LEU A 122 13.96 13.32 16.74
C LEU A 122 13.75 11.90 16.19
N PHE A 123 14.18 11.65 14.96
CA PHE A 123 14.06 10.35 14.27
C PHE A 123 15.30 9.47 14.40
N ASP A 124 16.47 10.06 14.56
CA ASP A 124 17.77 9.38 14.68
C ASP A 124 18.31 9.53 16.10
N ASN A 125 17.90 8.61 16.98
CA ASN A 125 18.33 8.57 18.36
C ASN A 125 18.62 7.13 18.80
N GLY A 126 19.33 6.95 19.91
CA GLY A 126 19.66 5.60 20.40
C GLY A 126 18.45 4.71 20.67
N ALA A 127 17.28 5.28 20.96
CA ALA A 127 16.06 4.52 21.20
C ALA A 127 15.41 3.98 19.92
N THR A 128 15.63 4.61 18.74
CA THR A 128 15.15 4.05 17.46
C THR A 128 15.91 2.81 17.05
N VAL A 129 17.18 2.65 17.46
CA VAL A 129 17.94 1.40 17.30
C VAL A 129 17.28 0.26 18.10
N PHE A 130 16.92 0.52 19.36
CA PHE A 130 16.15 -0.42 20.17
C PHE A 130 14.81 -0.77 19.51
N PHE A 131 14.10 0.24 18.98
CA PHE A 131 12.83 0.04 18.28
C PHE A 131 12.98 -0.86 17.04
N ALA A 132 14.06 -0.72 16.27
CA ALA A 132 14.31 -1.58 15.11
C ALA A 132 14.47 -3.06 15.50
N VAL A 133 15.20 -3.36 16.57
CA VAL A 133 15.34 -4.73 17.10
C VAL A 133 14.00 -5.25 17.61
N PHE A 134 13.27 -4.42 18.36
CA PHE A 134 11.94 -4.75 18.85
C PHE A 134 10.97 -5.08 17.69
N MET A 135 10.97 -4.30 16.61
CA MET A 135 10.12 -4.54 15.44
C MET A 135 10.45 -5.85 14.72
N ALA A 136 11.73 -6.23 14.65
CA ALA A 136 12.14 -7.52 14.10
C ALA A 136 11.59 -8.69 14.94
N VAL A 137 11.73 -8.61 16.28
CA VAL A 137 11.17 -9.62 17.19
C VAL A 137 9.64 -9.65 17.08
N TRP A 138 8.99 -8.49 17.14
CA TRP A 138 7.54 -8.36 17.01
C TRP A 138 7.01 -9.02 15.72
N ALA A 139 7.68 -8.81 14.58
CA ALA A 139 7.26 -9.42 13.31
C ALA A 139 7.32 -10.95 13.35
N THR A 140 8.37 -11.53 13.95
CA THR A 140 8.47 -12.99 14.12
C THR A 140 7.40 -13.54 15.05
N VAL A 141 7.16 -12.85 16.18
CA VAL A 141 6.14 -13.22 17.16
C VAL A 141 4.74 -13.14 16.57
N PHE A 142 4.46 -12.09 15.79
CA PHE A 142 3.20 -11.92 15.06
C PHE A 142 2.95 -13.10 14.11
N LEU A 143 3.93 -13.48 13.28
CA LEU A 143 3.80 -14.58 12.34
C LEU A 143 3.58 -15.93 13.04
N GLU A 144 4.33 -16.23 14.10
CA GLU A 144 4.18 -17.50 14.83
C GLU A 144 2.83 -17.59 15.55
N PHE A 145 2.36 -16.52 16.18
CA PHE A 145 1.04 -16.53 16.78
C PHE A 145 -0.08 -16.55 15.73
N TRP A 146 0.10 -15.91 14.57
CA TRP A 146 -0.86 -15.99 13.49
C TRP A 146 -0.98 -17.43 12.96
N LYS A 147 0.14 -18.15 12.77
CA LYS A 147 0.12 -19.57 12.39
C LYS A 147 -0.69 -20.42 13.37
N ARG A 148 -0.50 -20.20 14.68
CA ARG A 148 -1.28 -20.88 15.73
C ARG A 148 -2.76 -20.54 15.68
N ARG A 149 -3.10 -19.25 15.55
CA ARG A 149 -4.49 -18.79 15.46
C ARG A 149 -5.19 -19.33 14.23
N ARG A 150 -4.50 -19.32 13.07
CA ARG A 150 -4.99 -19.91 11.82
C ARG A 150 -5.27 -21.40 11.96
N ALA A 151 -4.40 -22.16 12.62
CA ALA A 151 -4.61 -23.60 12.82
C ALA A 151 -5.84 -23.91 13.69
N VAL A 152 -6.05 -23.15 14.77
CA VAL A 152 -7.26 -23.28 15.61
C VAL A 152 -8.52 -22.97 14.81
N LEU A 153 -8.51 -21.90 14.01
CA LEU A 153 -9.67 -21.52 13.20
C LEU A 153 -9.93 -22.50 12.06
N ALA A 154 -8.89 -23.05 11.44
CA ALA A 154 -9.06 -24.08 10.42
C ALA A 154 -9.76 -25.33 10.99
N TYR A 155 -9.48 -25.68 12.25
CA TYR A 155 -10.18 -26.75 12.94
C TYR A 155 -11.61 -26.34 13.35
N ASP A 156 -11.79 -25.21 14.03
CA ASP A 156 -13.10 -24.73 14.49
C ASP A 156 -14.07 -24.48 13.33
N TRP A 157 -13.54 -24.13 12.16
CA TRP A 157 -14.32 -23.83 10.96
C TRP A 157 -14.42 -24.99 9.98
N ASP A 158 -13.79 -26.14 10.27
CA ASP A 158 -13.81 -27.34 9.44
C ASP A 158 -13.29 -27.07 8.02
N LEU A 159 -12.10 -26.48 7.93
CA LEU A 159 -11.46 -25.99 6.70
C LEU A 159 -10.19 -26.77 6.31
N ILE A 160 -9.96 -27.94 6.89
CA ILE A 160 -8.69 -28.68 6.71
C ILE A 160 -8.56 -29.22 5.28
N ASP A 161 -9.64 -29.75 4.70
CA ASP A 161 -9.65 -30.40 3.38
C ASP A 161 -10.32 -29.54 2.28
N TRP A 162 -10.59 -28.27 2.57
CA TRP A 162 -11.37 -27.38 1.70
C TRP A 162 -10.76 -27.17 0.31
N GLU A 163 -9.43 -27.05 0.21
CA GLU A 163 -8.74 -26.85 -1.08
C GLU A 163 -8.92 -28.04 -2.04
N GLU A 164 -8.98 -29.27 -1.54
CA GLU A 164 -9.14 -30.45 -2.42
C GLU A 164 -10.59 -30.68 -2.84
N GLU A 165 -11.55 -30.23 -2.03
CA GLU A 165 -12.99 -30.43 -2.26
C GLU A 165 -13.60 -29.37 -3.19
N GLU A 166 -13.15 -28.11 -3.13
CA GLU A 166 -13.77 -26.98 -3.85
C GLU A 166 -13.04 -26.54 -5.14
N ASP A 167 -11.82 -27.01 -5.42
CA ASP A 167 -11.04 -26.54 -6.58
C ASP A 167 -11.62 -27.03 -7.92
N GLU A 168 -12.50 -26.21 -8.52
CA GLU A 168 -13.03 -26.44 -9.86
C GLU A 168 -12.01 -26.08 -10.96
N VAL A 169 -12.04 -26.85 -12.05
CA VAL A 169 -11.23 -26.56 -13.25
C VAL A 169 -11.80 -25.36 -13.97
N ARG A 170 -10.95 -24.40 -14.34
CA ARG A 170 -11.39 -23.18 -15.01
C ARG A 170 -11.96 -23.49 -16.40
N PRO A 171 -13.10 -22.90 -16.80
CA PRO A 171 -13.72 -23.16 -18.10
C PRO A 171 -12.81 -22.75 -19.27
N GLN A 172 -11.97 -21.73 -19.09
CA GLN A 172 -10.99 -21.29 -20.10
C GLN A 172 -9.89 -22.33 -20.34
N PHE A 173 -9.50 -23.05 -19.28
CA PHE A 173 -8.49 -24.10 -19.36
C PHE A 173 -9.09 -25.34 -20.01
N GLU A 174 -10.29 -25.74 -19.57
CA GLU A 174 -11.02 -26.87 -20.12
C GLU A 174 -11.30 -26.68 -21.62
N ALA A 175 -11.79 -25.51 -22.04
CA ALA A 175 -12.07 -25.22 -23.44
C ALA A 175 -10.85 -25.37 -24.35
N LYS A 176 -9.64 -25.04 -23.87
CA LYS A 176 -8.42 -25.14 -24.67
C LYS A 176 -7.80 -26.53 -24.67
N TYR A 177 -7.80 -27.20 -23.51
CA TYR A 177 -7.13 -28.49 -23.33
C TYR A 177 -8.08 -29.69 -23.37
N SER A 178 -9.37 -29.49 -23.68
CA SER A 178 -10.38 -30.55 -23.84
C SER A 178 -9.94 -31.70 -24.76
N LYS A 179 -9.12 -31.43 -25.80
CA LYS A 179 -8.62 -32.47 -26.72
C LYS A 179 -7.40 -33.23 -26.22
N LYS A 180 -6.80 -32.83 -25.08
CA LYS A 180 -5.55 -33.40 -24.55
C LYS A 180 -5.80 -33.87 -23.13
N GLU A 181 -6.24 -35.12 -22.98
CA GLU A 181 -6.54 -35.72 -21.68
C GLU A 181 -5.41 -36.63 -21.21
N ARG A 182 -5.21 -36.69 -19.89
CA ARG A 182 -4.34 -37.63 -19.21
C ARG A 182 -5.13 -38.33 -18.11
N MET A 183 -4.94 -39.64 -17.95
CA MET A 183 -5.53 -40.39 -16.85
C MET A 183 -4.84 -40.02 -15.54
N ASN A 184 -5.62 -39.58 -14.54
CA ASN A 184 -5.09 -39.34 -13.20
C ASN A 184 -4.82 -40.69 -12.50
N PRO A 185 -3.60 -40.94 -11.99
CA PRO A 185 -3.24 -42.21 -11.35
C PRO A 185 -3.99 -42.50 -10.04
N ILE A 186 -4.59 -41.49 -9.41
CA ILE A 186 -5.29 -41.62 -8.12
C ILE A 186 -6.81 -41.76 -8.35
N SER A 187 -7.39 -40.87 -9.15
CA SER A 187 -8.85 -40.83 -9.37
C SER A 187 -9.34 -41.72 -10.52
N GLY A 188 -8.44 -42.13 -11.43
CA GLY A 188 -8.79 -42.89 -12.63
C GLY A 188 -9.63 -42.12 -13.66
N LYS A 189 -9.89 -40.82 -13.44
CA LYS A 189 -10.68 -39.98 -14.35
C LYS A 189 -9.80 -39.32 -15.42
N PRO A 190 -10.31 -39.11 -16.65
CA PRO A 190 -9.59 -38.33 -17.66
C PRO A 190 -9.61 -36.86 -17.26
N GLU A 191 -8.44 -36.24 -17.24
CA GLU A 191 -8.29 -34.81 -16.89
C GLU A 191 -7.55 -34.05 -17.99
N PRO A 192 -7.93 -32.80 -18.29
CA PRO A 192 -7.24 -31.99 -19.28
C PRO A 192 -5.79 -31.73 -18.85
N TYR A 193 -4.84 -31.94 -19.76
CA TYR A 193 -3.41 -31.88 -19.49
C TYR A 193 -2.70 -30.85 -20.38
N GLN A 194 -1.99 -29.94 -19.71
CA GLN A 194 -1.08 -28.99 -20.34
C GLN A 194 0.33 -29.58 -20.44
N ALA A 195 0.91 -29.60 -21.63
CA ALA A 195 2.28 -30.07 -21.84
C ALA A 195 3.29 -29.14 -21.16
N PHE A 196 4.32 -29.70 -20.53
CA PHE A 196 5.35 -28.94 -19.81
C PHE A 196 6.06 -27.88 -20.67
N THR A 197 6.29 -28.15 -21.95
CA THR A 197 6.95 -27.19 -22.86
C THR A 197 6.08 -25.97 -23.15
N ASP A 198 4.78 -26.16 -23.33
CA ASP A 198 3.80 -25.07 -23.50
C ASP A 198 3.65 -24.26 -22.20
N LYS A 199 3.56 -24.95 -21.04
CA LYS A 199 3.54 -24.28 -19.73
C LYS A 199 4.79 -23.43 -19.48
N TYR A 200 5.97 -23.99 -19.71
CA TYR A 200 7.25 -23.31 -19.47
C TYR A 200 7.45 -22.08 -20.37
N SER A 201 7.16 -22.20 -21.68
CA SER A 201 7.27 -21.08 -22.61
C SER A 201 6.33 -19.91 -22.26
N ARG A 202 5.09 -20.20 -21.85
CA ARG A 202 4.13 -19.18 -21.39
C ARG A 202 4.57 -18.52 -20.10
N LEU A 203 5.08 -19.31 -19.15
CA LEU A 203 5.63 -18.79 -17.91
C LEU A 203 6.83 -17.87 -18.16
N LEU A 204 7.69 -18.21 -19.13
CA LEU A 204 8.83 -17.37 -19.50
C LEU A 204 8.39 -16.03 -20.11
N VAL A 205 7.37 -16.02 -20.97
CA VAL A 205 6.78 -14.79 -21.53
C VAL A 205 6.14 -13.94 -20.44
N SER A 206 5.46 -14.57 -19.49
CA SER A 206 4.89 -13.87 -18.34
C SER A 206 5.97 -13.26 -17.44
N ALA A 207 7.01 -14.02 -17.11
CA ALA A 207 8.15 -13.56 -16.33
C ALA A 207 8.90 -12.40 -16.99
N SER A 208 9.09 -12.45 -18.32
CA SER A 208 9.72 -11.35 -19.05
C SER A 208 8.86 -10.09 -19.08
N GLY A 209 7.53 -10.23 -19.16
CA GLY A 209 6.58 -9.12 -19.03
C GLY A 209 6.65 -8.40 -17.68
N ILE A 210 6.73 -9.17 -16.59
CA ILE A 210 6.91 -8.61 -15.23
C ILE A 210 8.23 -7.87 -15.12
N PHE A 211 9.32 -8.49 -15.59
CA PHE A 211 10.65 -7.88 -15.55
C PHE A 211 10.72 -6.57 -16.34
N PHE A 212 10.09 -6.52 -17.51
CA PHE A 212 9.97 -5.29 -18.29
C PHE A 212 9.25 -4.19 -17.50
N MET A 213 8.14 -4.50 -16.84
CA MET A 213 7.40 -3.53 -16.03
C MET A 213 8.20 -3.03 -14.81
N ILE A 214 9.02 -3.90 -14.20
CA ILE A 214 9.96 -3.50 -13.13
C ILE A 214 10.99 -2.51 -13.66
N LEU A 215 11.55 -2.74 -14.85
CA LEU A 215 12.48 -1.80 -15.47
C LEU A 215 11.84 -0.44 -15.74
N VAL A 216 10.56 -0.42 -16.15
CA VAL A 216 9.80 0.83 -16.31
C VAL A 216 9.67 1.59 -14.99
N VAL A 217 9.41 0.90 -13.88
CA VAL A 217 9.38 1.51 -12.53
C VAL A 217 10.75 2.10 -12.17
N ILE A 218 11.84 1.35 -12.36
CA ILE A 218 13.19 1.83 -12.08
C ILE A 218 13.53 3.06 -12.93
N ALA A 219 13.15 3.06 -14.21
CA ALA A 219 13.31 4.20 -15.09
C ALA A 219 12.49 5.42 -14.63
N ALA A 220 11.27 5.21 -14.11
CA ALA A 220 10.45 6.27 -13.55
C ALA A 220 11.08 6.89 -12.29
N VAL A 221 11.63 6.06 -11.39
CA VAL A 221 12.40 6.54 -10.22
C VAL A 221 13.60 7.37 -10.66
N PHE A 222 14.36 6.90 -11.64
CA PHE A 222 15.48 7.66 -12.20
C PHE A 222 15.02 8.99 -12.84
N GLY A 223 13.86 9.00 -13.50
CA GLY A 223 13.22 10.21 -14.00
C GLY A 223 12.89 11.22 -12.89
N ILE A 224 12.41 10.75 -11.74
CA ILE A 224 12.15 11.60 -10.56
C ILE A 224 13.44 12.18 -9.99
N VAL A 225 14.54 11.43 -9.99
CA VAL A 225 15.86 11.93 -9.59
C VAL A 225 16.31 13.07 -10.49
N ILE A 226 16.20 12.89 -11.82
CA ILE A 226 16.51 13.95 -12.78
C ILE A 226 15.63 15.18 -12.54
N TYR A 227 14.32 14.97 -12.30
CA TYR A 227 13.40 16.06 -11.96
C TYR A 227 13.85 16.85 -10.72
N ARG A 228 14.29 16.17 -9.65
CA ARG A 228 14.79 16.83 -8.43
C ARG A 228 16.02 17.70 -8.73
N VAL A 229 17.00 17.16 -9.46
CA VAL A 229 18.22 17.90 -9.83
C VAL A 229 17.89 19.17 -10.61
N ILE A 230 16.98 19.08 -11.58
CA ILE A 230 16.52 20.25 -12.35
C ILE A 230 15.82 21.25 -11.42
N THR A 231 14.85 20.77 -10.66
CA THR A 231 13.94 21.66 -9.92
C THR A 231 14.59 22.40 -8.76
N VAL A 232 15.57 21.82 -8.06
CA VAL A 232 16.36 22.52 -7.02
C VAL A 232 16.97 23.83 -7.57
N SER A 233 17.62 23.77 -8.72
CA SER A 233 18.23 24.97 -9.33
C SER A 233 17.19 26.01 -9.79
N THR A 234 16.05 25.55 -10.32
CA THR A 234 14.97 26.46 -10.76
C THR A 234 14.24 27.11 -9.58
N PHE A 235 14.03 26.40 -8.47
CA PHE A 235 13.41 26.95 -7.26
C PHE A 235 14.35 27.89 -6.51
N ALA A 236 15.66 27.65 -6.54
CA ALA A 236 16.65 28.59 -6.03
C ALA A 236 16.65 29.93 -6.80
N ALA A 237 16.37 29.89 -8.11
CA ALA A 237 16.24 31.08 -8.95
C ALA A 237 14.84 31.73 -8.92
N PHE A 238 13.88 31.15 -8.20
CA PHE A 238 12.48 31.59 -8.23
C PHE A 238 12.26 32.91 -7.46
N GLY A 239 11.39 33.78 -7.98
CA GLY A 239 11.17 35.13 -7.44
C GLY A 239 10.46 35.16 -6.07
N TRP A 240 9.74 34.11 -5.70
CA TRP A 240 8.99 34.06 -4.45
C TRP A 240 9.89 33.65 -3.28
N ALA A 241 10.06 34.54 -2.29
CA ALA A 241 11.03 34.39 -1.21
C ALA A 241 10.85 33.11 -0.37
N LEU A 242 9.61 32.63 -0.21
CA LEU A 242 9.32 31.41 0.56
C LEU A 242 9.86 30.15 -0.13
N ILE A 243 9.66 30.03 -1.45
CA ILE A 243 10.20 28.91 -2.24
C ILE A 243 11.72 29.00 -2.34
N ARG A 244 12.27 30.21 -2.49
CA ARG A 244 13.72 30.40 -2.58
C ARG A 244 14.45 30.00 -1.29
N ASN A 245 13.92 30.39 -0.13
CA ASN A 245 14.54 30.12 1.16
C ASN A 245 14.41 28.64 1.59
N ASN A 246 13.38 27.95 1.09
CA ASN A 246 13.08 26.55 1.41
C ASN A 246 13.11 25.66 0.17
N SER A 247 13.99 25.97 -0.79
CA SER A 247 13.99 25.35 -2.13
C SER A 247 14.14 23.83 -2.09
N GLN A 248 14.94 23.30 -1.17
CA GLN A 248 15.12 21.86 -0.99
C GLN A 248 13.84 21.16 -0.50
N VAL A 249 13.17 21.71 0.51
CA VAL A 249 11.90 21.15 1.02
C VAL A 249 10.79 21.26 -0.02
N ALA A 250 10.74 22.38 -0.76
CA ALA A 250 9.80 22.55 -1.85
C ALA A 250 10.02 21.51 -2.95
N THR A 251 11.27 21.26 -3.35
CA THR A 251 11.62 20.21 -4.33
C THR A 251 11.26 18.82 -3.81
N THR A 252 11.62 18.48 -2.57
CA THR A 252 11.28 17.17 -1.98
C THR A 252 9.76 16.98 -1.96
N GLY A 253 8.99 17.98 -1.53
CA GLY A 253 7.53 17.94 -1.48
C GLY A 253 6.90 17.74 -2.87
N THR A 254 7.30 18.53 -3.87
CA THR A 254 6.75 18.39 -5.23
C THR A 254 7.16 17.06 -5.87
N ALA A 255 8.40 16.60 -5.64
CA ALA A 255 8.87 15.32 -6.15
C ALA A 255 8.11 14.14 -5.55
N VAL A 256 7.79 14.18 -4.25
CA VAL A 256 7.00 13.12 -3.59
C VAL A 256 5.56 13.09 -4.13
N CYS A 257 4.94 14.25 -4.36
CA CYS A 257 3.60 14.31 -4.98
C CYS A 257 3.59 13.76 -6.41
N ILE A 258 4.60 14.11 -7.22
CA ILE A 258 4.74 13.57 -8.59
C ILE A 258 4.97 12.06 -8.54
N ASN A 259 5.85 11.60 -7.65
CA ASN A 259 6.11 10.17 -7.44
C ASN A 259 4.82 9.43 -7.07
N PHE A 260 4.01 9.96 -6.15
CA PHE A 260 2.71 9.38 -5.81
C PHE A 260 1.78 9.27 -7.02
N CYS A 261 1.66 10.33 -7.84
CA CYS A 261 0.86 10.29 -9.06
C CYS A 261 1.36 9.22 -10.06
N VAL A 262 2.68 9.09 -10.23
CA VAL A 262 3.30 8.07 -11.08
C VAL A 262 3.02 6.66 -10.55
N ILE A 263 3.19 6.44 -9.24
CA ILE A 263 2.90 5.16 -8.58
C ILE A 263 1.44 4.77 -8.83
N MET A 264 0.50 5.69 -8.62
CA MET A 264 -0.93 5.44 -8.83
C MET A 264 -1.26 5.11 -10.29
N LEU A 265 -0.69 5.85 -11.24
CA LEU A 265 -0.88 5.59 -12.67
C LEU A 265 -0.34 4.22 -13.08
N LEU A 266 0.90 3.91 -12.66
CA LEU A 266 1.56 2.64 -12.97
C LEU A 266 0.83 1.45 -12.33
N ASN A 267 0.24 1.60 -11.14
CA ASN A 267 -0.59 0.57 -10.51
C ASN A 267 -1.81 0.20 -11.35
N VAL A 268 -2.55 1.20 -11.83
CA VAL A 268 -3.74 0.97 -12.68
C VAL A 268 -3.36 0.31 -14.01
N LEU A 269 -2.26 0.76 -14.62
CA LEU A 269 -1.77 0.16 -15.87
C LEU A 269 -1.30 -1.28 -15.65
N TYR A 270 -0.55 -1.54 -14.58
CA TYR A 270 -0.01 -2.87 -14.31
C TYR A 270 -1.08 -3.86 -13.92
N GLU A 271 -2.15 -3.47 -13.23
CA GLU A 271 -3.28 -4.37 -12.96
C GLU A 271 -3.79 -4.99 -14.27
N LYS A 272 -3.96 -4.18 -15.32
CA LYS A 272 -4.40 -4.67 -16.64
C LYS A 272 -3.37 -5.59 -17.30
N VAL A 273 -2.08 -5.27 -17.17
CA VAL A 273 -1.00 -6.11 -17.68
C VAL A 273 -0.94 -7.44 -16.92
N ALA A 274 -1.03 -7.42 -15.60
CA ALA A 274 -0.98 -8.61 -14.75
C ALA A 274 -2.12 -9.58 -15.07
N LEU A 275 -3.32 -9.07 -15.34
CA LEU A 275 -4.45 -9.91 -15.79
C LEU A 275 -4.17 -10.53 -17.15
N LEU A 276 -3.66 -9.76 -18.10
CA LEU A 276 -3.31 -10.26 -19.43
C LEU A 276 -2.24 -11.35 -19.34
N LEU A 277 -1.19 -11.14 -18.54
CA LEU A 277 -0.10 -12.10 -18.35
C LEU A 277 -0.60 -13.37 -17.64
N THR A 278 -1.42 -13.24 -16.60
CA THR A 278 -1.96 -14.39 -15.85
C THR A 278 -2.93 -15.20 -16.71
N ASN A 279 -3.76 -14.54 -17.51
CA ASN A 279 -4.64 -15.23 -18.46
C ASN A 279 -3.84 -15.90 -19.61
N LEU A 280 -2.68 -15.36 -19.98
CA LEU A 280 -1.79 -15.96 -20.97
C LEU A 280 -1.11 -17.26 -20.46
N GLU A 281 -0.84 -17.35 -19.16
CA GLU A 281 -0.29 -18.56 -18.52
C GLU A 281 -1.26 -19.73 -18.52
N GLN A 282 -2.57 -19.45 -18.47
CA GLN A 282 -3.64 -20.43 -18.43
C GLN A 282 -3.48 -21.46 -17.29
N PRO A 283 -3.58 -21.01 -16.04
CA PRO A 283 -3.61 -21.89 -14.88
C PRO A 283 -4.84 -22.82 -14.90
N ARG A 284 -4.72 -23.98 -14.24
CA ARG A 284 -5.73 -25.06 -14.29
C ARG A 284 -6.93 -24.75 -13.38
N THR A 285 -6.68 -24.32 -12.15
CA THR A 285 -7.70 -24.02 -11.13
C THR A 285 -7.76 -22.52 -10.83
N GLU A 286 -8.87 -22.05 -10.26
CA GLU A 286 -8.98 -20.65 -9.81
C GLU A 286 -7.97 -20.34 -8.69
N SER A 287 -7.68 -21.28 -7.78
CA SER A 287 -6.63 -21.11 -6.75
C SER A 287 -5.24 -20.89 -7.37
N GLU A 288 -4.85 -21.68 -8.38
CA GLU A 288 -3.59 -21.44 -9.11
C GLU A 288 -3.57 -20.07 -9.81
N TRP A 289 -4.70 -19.64 -10.35
CA TRP A 289 -4.83 -18.32 -10.97
C TRP A 289 -4.69 -17.19 -9.95
N GLU A 290 -5.42 -17.26 -8.82
CA GLU A 290 -5.35 -16.29 -7.74
C GLU A 290 -3.92 -16.23 -7.16
N ASN A 291 -3.26 -17.36 -6.94
CA ASN A 291 -1.87 -17.43 -6.47
C ASN A 291 -0.88 -16.79 -7.45
N SER A 292 -1.01 -17.12 -8.73
CA SER A 292 -0.14 -16.59 -9.78
C SER A 292 -0.33 -15.08 -9.97
N PHE A 293 -1.58 -14.61 -9.98
CA PHE A 293 -1.93 -13.20 -10.03
C PHE A 293 -1.41 -12.45 -8.80
N THR A 294 -1.61 -13.02 -7.60
CA THR A 294 -1.16 -12.46 -6.33
C THR A 294 0.34 -12.23 -6.30
N PHE A 295 1.12 -13.23 -6.70
CA PHE A 295 2.58 -13.12 -6.73
C PHE A 295 3.05 -12.00 -7.68
N LYS A 296 2.47 -11.92 -8.88
CA LYS A 296 2.82 -10.90 -9.88
C LYS A 296 2.49 -9.49 -9.41
N MET A 297 1.32 -9.32 -8.82
CA MET A 297 0.83 -8.04 -8.36
C MET A 297 1.61 -7.58 -7.12
N PHE A 298 1.85 -8.48 -6.16
CA PHE A 298 2.71 -8.21 -5.01
C PHE A 298 4.12 -7.78 -5.44
N LEU A 299 4.76 -8.54 -6.32
CA LEU A 299 6.14 -8.26 -6.73
C LEU A 299 6.27 -6.89 -7.40
N PHE A 300 5.34 -6.55 -8.30
CA PHE A 300 5.31 -5.23 -8.93
C PHE A 300 5.01 -4.12 -7.93
N GLN A 301 3.97 -4.26 -7.10
CA GLN A 301 3.60 -3.21 -6.16
C GLN A 301 4.68 -2.99 -5.09
N PHE A 302 5.37 -4.05 -4.66
CA PHE A 302 6.52 -3.95 -3.77
C PHE A 302 7.62 -3.07 -4.38
N VAL A 303 7.98 -3.30 -5.65
CA VAL A 303 8.99 -2.48 -6.33
C VAL A 303 8.46 -1.06 -6.58
N ASN A 304 7.22 -0.89 -7.04
CA ASN A 304 6.63 0.41 -7.34
C ASN A 304 6.55 1.31 -6.09
N LEU A 305 6.14 0.75 -4.95
CA LEU A 305 6.02 1.50 -3.71
C LEU A 305 7.37 1.77 -3.03
N ASN A 306 8.26 0.77 -2.98
CA ASN A 306 9.49 0.85 -2.18
C ASN A 306 10.73 1.34 -2.95
N SER A 307 10.76 1.27 -4.28
CA SER A 307 11.95 1.64 -5.08
C SER A 307 12.43 3.08 -4.85
N SER A 308 11.50 4.04 -4.83
CA SER A 308 11.83 5.45 -4.54
C SER A 308 12.37 5.65 -3.13
N THR A 309 11.88 4.89 -2.15
CA THR A 309 12.32 4.93 -0.75
C THR A 309 13.70 4.28 -0.60
N PHE A 310 13.93 3.14 -1.28
CA PHE A 310 15.23 2.49 -1.35
C PHE A 310 16.30 3.37 -2.00
N TYR A 311 15.93 4.12 -3.05
CA TYR A 311 16.83 5.09 -3.67
C TYR A 311 17.32 6.14 -2.66
N ILE A 312 16.39 6.78 -1.93
CA ILE A 312 16.73 7.81 -0.93
C ILE A 312 17.54 7.23 0.23
N ALA A 313 17.19 6.03 0.70
CA ALA A 313 17.86 5.42 1.84
C ALA A 313 19.30 4.97 1.53
N PHE A 314 19.55 4.38 0.36
CA PHE A 314 20.82 3.69 0.08
C PHE A 314 21.71 4.36 -0.98
N PHE A 315 21.14 5.08 -1.94
CA PHE A 315 21.86 5.59 -3.10
C PHE A 315 22.05 7.11 -3.08
N LEU A 316 21.11 7.86 -2.47
CA LEU A 316 21.17 9.31 -2.42
C LEU A 316 22.39 9.81 -1.63
N GLY A 317 23.11 10.79 -2.18
CA GLY A 317 24.27 11.42 -1.55
C GLY A 317 25.54 10.57 -1.43
N ARG A 318 25.52 9.29 -1.82
CA ARG A 318 26.69 8.38 -1.66
C ARG A 318 27.72 8.48 -2.79
N PHE A 319 27.32 8.95 -3.98
CA PHE A 319 28.14 8.97 -5.19
C PHE A 319 28.38 10.38 -5.76
N THR A 320 28.50 11.40 -4.91
CA THR A 320 28.54 12.81 -5.34
C THR A 320 29.94 13.33 -5.70
N GLY A 321 30.99 12.67 -5.19
CA GLY A 321 32.38 13.07 -5.42
C GLY A 321 32.85 14.16 -4.46
N ARG A 322 33.78 15.01 -4.89
CA ARG A 322 34.34 16.10 -4.07
C ARG A 322 34.23 17.45 -4.77
N PRO A 323 34.24 18.58 -4.04
CA PRO A 323 34.31 19.91 -4.65
C PRO A 323 35.47 20.00 -5.66
N GLY A 324 35.13 20.36 -6.90
CA GLY A 324 36.06 20.44 -8.04
C GLY A 324 36.12 19.18 -8.92
N ALA A 325 35.64 18.03 -8.44
CA ALA A 325 35.56 16.78 -9.21
C ALA A 325 34.26 16.03 -8.87
N TYR A 326 33.13 16.58 -9.33
CA TYR A 326 31.81 15.99 -9.13
C TYR A 326 31.52 14.91 -10.19
N LEU A 327 30.85 13.84 -9.76
CA LEU A 327 30.27 12.86 -10.69
C LEU A 327 29.05 13.48 -11.38
N ARG A 328 29.16 13.64 -12.71
CA ARG A 328 28.11 14.23 -13.54
C ARG A 328 27.36 13.15 -14.29
N LEU A 329 26.04 13.13 -14.14
CA LEU A 329 25.15 12.31 -14.94
C LEU A 329 25.15 12.84 -16.39
N ILE A 330 25.52 11.98 -17.33
CA ILE A 330 25.60 12.30 -18.77
C ILE A 330 26.48 13.55 -19.02
N ASN A 331 27.55 13.72 -18.22
CA ASN A 331 28.48 14.86 -18.29
C ASN A 331 27.84 16.27 -18.19
N ARG A 332 26.55 16.37 -17.83
CA ARG A 332 25.80 17.64 -17.80
C ARG A 332 25.25 17.99 -16.43
N TRP A 333 24.71 17.01 -15.71
CA TRP A 333 23.95 17.26 -14.48
C TRP A 333 24.72 16.75 -13.26
N LYS A 334 24.96 17.62 -12.27
CA LYS A 334 25.53 17.22 -10.97
C LYS A 334 24.54 16.29 -10.25
N LEU A 335 25.03 15.17 -9.72
CA LEU A 335 24.21 14.25 -8.92
C LEU A 335 23.74 14.92 -7.62
N GLU A 336 22.57 14.54 -7.11
CA GLU A 336 21.95 15.12 -5.93
C GLU A 336 22.77 14.82 -4.65
N GLU A 337 23.01 15.86 -3.85
CA GLU A 337 23.68 15.81 -2.55
C GLU A 337 22.66 15.85 -1.41
N CYS A 338 22.95 15.16 -0.30
CA CYS A 338 22.12 15.23 0.89
C CYS A 338 22.20 16.61 1.57
N HIS A 339 21.16 16.94 2.33
CA HIS A 339 21.22 18.04 3.29
C HIS A 339 22.38 17.81 4.29
N PRO A 340 23.04 18.86 4.81
CA PRO A 340 24.09 18.73 5.83
C PRO A 340 23.71 17.91 7.07
N SER A 341 22.43 17.90 7.43
CA SER A 341 21.87 17.10 8.54
C SER A 341 21.50 15.66 8.15
N GLY A 342 21.86 15.22 6.94
CA GLY A 342 21.55 13.91 6.37
C GLY A 342 20.30 13.84 5.51
N CYS A 343 20.14 12.72 4.80
CA CYS A 343 18.98 12.43 3.93
C CYS A 343 17.79 11.76 4.66
N LEU A 344 17.92 11.50 5.97
CA LEU A 344 16.88 10.81 6.73
C LEU A 344 15.55 11.58 6.74
N ILE A 345 15.60 12.91 6.77
CA ILE A 345 14.39 13.74 6.73
C ILE A 345 13.67 13.58 5.39
N ASP A 346 14.39 13.56 4.27
CA ASP A 346 13.79 13.34 2.95
C ASP A 346 13.10 11.97 2.88
N LEU A 347 13.70 10.95 3.51
CA LEU A 347 13.12 9.63 3.64
C LEU A 347 11.84 9.64 4.49
N CYS A 348 11.87 10.27 5.67
CA CYS A 348 10.72 10.37 6.57
C CYS A 348 9.58 11.17 5.94
N MET A 349 9.87 12.28 5.27
CA MET A 349 8.88 13.07 4.52
C MET A 349 8.26 12.23 3.41
N GLN A 350 9.06 11.49 2.64
CA GLN A 350 8.54 10.64 1.58
C GLN A 350 7.62 9.54 2.13
N MET A 351 8.06 8.79 3.14
CA MET A 351 7.24 7.74 3.75
C MET A 351 5.96 8.31 4.36
N GLY A 352 6.05 9.43 5.09
CA GLY A 352 4.90 10.09 5.71
C GLY A 352 3.88 10.59 4.70
N ILE A 353 4.32 11.31 3.66
CA ILE A 353 3.43 11.84 2.62
C ILE A 353 2.80 10.69 1.81
N ILE A 354 3.58 9.69 1.39
CA ILE A 354 3.04 8.53 0.65
C ILE A 354 2.02 7.78 1.50
N MET A 355 2.30 7.52 2.78
CA MET A 355 1.37 6.84 3.67
C MET A 355 0.05 7.61 3.83
N VAL A 356 0.11 8.94 4.02
CA VAL A 356 -1.09 9.79 4.15
C VAL A 356 -1.86 9.87 2.83
N LEU A 357 -1.19 10.13 1.70
CA LEU A 357 -1.84 10.22 0.39
C LEU A 357 -2.45 8.88 -0.04
N LYS A 358 -1.72 7.77 0.14
CA LYS A 358 -2.21 6.41 -0.17
C LYS A 358 -3.42 6.06 0.70
N GLN A 359 -3.33 6.29 2.01
CA GLN A 359 -4.43 5.96 2.93
C GLN A 359 -5.68 6.80 2.65
N THR A 360 -5.53 8.10 2.43
CA THR A 360 -6.66 8.99 2.10
C THR A 360 -7.28 8.63 0.76
N TRP A 361 -6.46 8.35 -0.25
CA TRP A 361 -6.93 7.93 -1.57
C TRP A 361 -7.67 6.59 -1.53
N ASN A 362 -7.10 5.58 -0.87
CA ASN A 362 -7.72 4.26 -0.77
C ASN A 362 -9.05 4.32 0.00
N ASN A 363 -9.09 5.03 1.13
CA ASN A 363 -10.33 5.22 1.87
C ASN A 363 -11.39 5.97 1.04
N PHE A 364 -10.98 6.94 0.21
CA PHE A 364 -11.88 7.63 -0.70
C PHE A 364 -12.42 6.69 -1.79
N MET A 365 -11.58 5.82 -2.36
CA MET A 365 -12.02 4.85 -3.37
C MET A 365 -12.90 3.74 -2.80
N GLU A 366 -12.63 3.26 -1.58
CA GLU A 366 -13.39 2.18 -0.95
C GLU A 366 -14.75 2.65 -0.38
N LEU A 367 -14.78 3.82 0.25
CA LEU A 367 -16.00 4.34 0.89
C LEU A 367 -16.66 5.44 0.08
N GLY A 368 -15.87 6.42 -0.37
CA GLY A 368 -16.37 7.63 -1.04
C GLY A 368 -16.97 7.32 -2.41
N TYR A 369 -16.20 6.67 -3.28
CA TYR A 369 -16.61 6.36 -4.65
C TYR A 369 -17.94 5.57 -4.74
N PRO A 370 -18.12 4.42 -4.05
CA PRO A 370 -19.39 3.69 -4.14
C PRO A 370 -20.56 4.43 -3.48
N LEU A 371 -20.33 5.26 -2.46
CA LEU A 371 -21.39 6.10 -1.90
C LEU A 371 -21.86 7.17 -2.89
N ILE A 372 -20.93 7.83 -3.57
CA ILE A 372 -21.22 8.83 -4.60
C ILE A 372 -21.97 8.19 -5.77
N GLN A 373 -21.50 7.03 -6.24
CA GLN A 373 -22.13 6.32 -7.34
C GLN A 373 -23.54 5.83 -6.97
N ASN A 374 -23.71 5.21 -5.79
CA ASN A 374 -25.03 4.79 -5.30
C ASN A 374 -25.98 5.97 -5.04
N TRP A 375 -25.46 7.13 -4.64
CA TRP A 375 -26.24 8.36 -4.51
C TRP A 375 -26.69 8.85 -5.89
N TRP A 376 -25.80 8.84 -6.88
CA TRP A 376 -26.12 9.26 -8.24
C TRP A 376 -27.13 8.33 -8.92
N THR A 377 -26.94 7.02 -8.83
CA THR A 377 -27.90 6.00 -9.33
C THR A 377 -29.27 6.18 -8.70
N ARG A 378 -29.34 6.38 -7.37
CA ARG A 378 -30.61 6.67 -6.68
C ARG A 378 -31.26 7.97 -7.15
N ARG A 379 -30.46 9.01 -7.42
CA ARG A 379 -30.99 10.29 -7.91
C ARG A 379 -31.55 10.16 -9.33
N LYS A 380 -30.92 9.36 -10.20
CA LYS A 380 -31.41 9.04 -11.54
C LYS A 380 -32.72 8.24 -11.47
N LEU A 381 -32.75 7.18 -10.68
CA LEU A 381 -33.92 6.35 -10.41
C LEU A 381 -35.11 7.16 -9.88
N ARG A 382 -34.89 8.06 -8.92
CA ARG A 382 -35.94 8.96 -8.40
C ARG A 382 -36.52 9.89 -9.45
N ARG A 383 -35.71 10.33 -10.43
CA ARG A 383 -36.18 11.18 -11.54
C ARG A 383 -37.05 10.39 -12.53
N GLU A 384 -36.74 9.12 -12.76
CA GLU A 384 -37.44 8.27 -13.74
C GLU A 384 -38.76 7.70 -13.20
N HIS A 385 -38.78 7.20 -11.96
CA HIS A 385 -39.91 6.40 -11.43
C HIS A 385 -40.78 7.13 -10.39
N GLY A 386 -40.41 8.33 -9.95
CA GLY A 386 -41.12 9.05 -8.89
C GLY A 386 -40.98 8.42 -7.49
N HIS A 387 -41.40 9.16 -6.44
CA HIS A 387 -41.08 8.81 -5.05
C HIS A 387 -41.87 7.60 -4.51
N HIS A 388 -43.09 7.37 -5.00
CA HIS A 388 -43.98 6.28 -4.54
C HIS A 388 -43.54 4.91 -5.06
N THR A 389 -43.14 4.83 -6.33
CA THR A 389 -42.69 3.59 -6.97
C THR A 389 -41.38 3.08 -6.36
N MET A 390 -40.48 4.01 -5.98
CA MET A 390 -39.22 3.70 -5.29
C MET A 390 -39.40 2.99 -3.94
N ALA A 391 -40.48 3.27 -3.21
CA ALA A 391 -40.73 2.65 -1.90
C ALA A 391 -41.16 1.18 -2.04
N ASN A 392 -41.85 0.84 -3.13
CA ASN A 392 -42.43 -0.47 -3.38
C ASN A 392 -41.57 -1.39 -4.27
N LEU A 393 -40.32 -1.01 -4.54
CA LEU A 393 -39.38 -1.84 -5.31
C LEU A 393 -39.13 -3.17 -4.58
N PRO A 394 -39.16 -4.31 -5.29
CA PRO A 394 -38.79 -5.60 -4.74
C PRO A 394 -37.30 -5.63 -4.34
N GLN A 395 -36.94 -6.55 -3.44
CA GLN A 395 -35.61 -6.59 -2.85
C GLN A 395 -34.49 -6.84 -3.87
N TRP A 396 -34.72 -7.72 -4.85
CA TRP A 396 -33.74 -8.04 -5.90
C TRP A 396 -33.42 -6.83 -6.79
N GLU A 397 -34.38 -5.95 -7.05
CA GLU A 397 -34.17 -4.74 -7.84
C GLU A 397 -33.38 -3.70 -7.02
N LYS A 398 -33.64 -3.61 -5.72
CA LYS A 398 -32.81 -2.80 -4.80
C LYS A 398 -31.36 -3.27 -4.77
N ASP A 399 -31.14 -4.59 -4.77
CA ASP A 399 -29.80 -5.18 -4.75
C ASP A 399 -29.11 -5.10 -6.12
N PHE A 400 -29.84 -5.18 -7.24
CA PHE A 400 -29.32 -4.96 -8.59
C PHE A 400 -28.75 -3.55 -8.79
N HIS A 401 -29.32 -2.54 -8.11
CA HIS A 401 -28.83 -1.17 -8.15
C HIS A 401 -27.62 -0.90 -7.24
N LEU A 402 -27.16 -1.89 -6.47
CA LEU A 402 -25.90 -1.78 -5.73
C LEU A 402 -24.72 -2.04 -6.66
N GLN A 403 -23.54 -1.59 -6.21
CA GLN A 403 -22.30 -1.93 -6.93
C GLN A 403 -22.05 -3.44 -6.87
N PRO A 404 -21.61 -4.05 -7.97
CA PRO A 404 -21.14 -5.42 -7.94
C PRO A 404 -19.95 -5.54 -6.98
N ALA A 405 -19.76 -6.72 -6.40
CA ALA A 405 -18.52 -7.01 -5.69
C ALA A 405 -17.33 -6.89 -6.65
N ASN A 406 -16.15 -6.52 -6.11
CA ASN A 406 -14.93 -6.47 -6.91
C ASN A 406 -14.70 -7.81 -7.62
N ALA A 407 -14.30 -7.74 -8.90
CA ALA A 407 -14.06 -8.92 -9.72
C ALA A 407 -12.95 -9.84 -9.15
N TYR A 408 -12.07 -9.29 -8.31
CA TYR A 408 -10.99 -10.01 -7.61
C TYR A 408 -11.31 -10.31 -6.15
N GLY A 409 -12.57 -10.14 -5.73
CA GLY A 409 -13.02 -10.39 -4.37
C GLY A 409 -12.26 -9.56 -3.32
N LEU A 410 -11.57 -10.25 -2.41
CA LEU A 410 -10.80 -9.67 -1.29
C LEU A 410 -9.31 -9.48 -1.62
N PHE A 411 -8.89 -9.79 -2.85
CA PHE A 411 -7.48 -9.73 -3.22
C PHE A 411 -6.88 -8.33 -2.96
N ASP A 412 -7.57 -7.28 -3.44
CA ASP A 412 -7.11 -5.89 -3.29
C ASP A 412 -7.05 -5.47 -1.81
N GLU A 413 -7.96 -5.99 -0.98
CA GLU A 413 -8.02 -5.74 0.46
C GLU A 413 -6.82 -6.34 1.20
N TYR A 414 -6.49 -7.61 0.92
CA TYR A 414 -5.30 -8.25 1.49
C TYR A 414 -4.01 -7.56 1.01
N LEU A 415 -3.93 -7.25 -0.28
CA LEU A 415 -2.77 -6.59 -0.86
C LEU A 415 -2.51 -5.22 -0.23
N LYS A 416 -3.56 -4.44 0.03
CA LYS A 416 -3.47 -3.16 0.72
C LYS A 416 -2.88 -3.28 2.12
N MET A 417 -3.18 -4.36 2.84
CA MET A 417 -2.72 -4.54 4.22
C MET A 417 -1.32 -5.14 4.32
N ILE A 418 -0.90 -5.88 3.29
CA ILE A 418 0.47 -6.41 3.18
C ILE A 418 1.48 -5.31 2.80
N LEU A 419 1.05 -4.31 2.02
CA LEU A 419 1.89 -3.21 1.50
C LEU A 419 1.77 -1.90 2.28
#